data_AF-A0A671U335-F1
#
_entry.id   AF-A0A671U335-F1
#
_cell.length_a   1.000
_cell.length_b   1.000
_cell.length_c   1.000
_cell.angle_alpha   90.00
_cell.angle_beta   90.00
_cell.angle_gamma   90.00
#
_symmetry.space_group_name_H-M   'P 1'
#
loop_
_entity.id
_entity.type
_entity.pdbx_description
1 polymer ?
#
loop_
_entity_poly.entity_id
_entity_poly.type
_entity_poly.pdbx_seq_one_letter_code
_entity_poly.pdbx_strand_id
1 'polypeptide(L)' 'MAPAEDTRVKEIYKRASGQAFEVILATPAPRAKVSFPLFPPKKTDVSLGDSQKKLDAAEERLDLI' A
#
# COMPACT_ATOMS: atom_id res chain seq x y z
N MET A 1 26.07 -0.14 -22.57
CA MET A 1 24.94 -1.00 -22.97
C MET A 1 24.92 -2.16 -21.97
N ALA A 2 23.96 -2.21 -21.04
CA ALA A 2 23.85 -3.39 -20.15
C ALA A 2 23.49 -4.62 -21.02
N PRO A 3 24.07 -5.80 -20.78
CA PRO A 3 23.78 -6.98 -21.58
C PRO A 3 22.30 -7.35 -21.46
N ALA A 4 21.64 -7.60 -22.60
CA ALA A 4 20.22 -7.96 -22.66
C ALA A 4 19.88 -9.26 -21.87
N GLU A 5 20.91 -10.06 -21.57
CA GLU A 5 20.85 -11.33 -20.83
C GLU A 5 20.39 -11.19 -19.36
N ASP A 6 20.50 -10.00 -18.76
CA ASP A 6 20.11 -9.78 -17.35
C ASP A 6 18.62 -9.39 -17.18
N THR A 7 17.91 -9.15 -18.29
CA THR A 7 16.53 -8.66 -18.25
C THR A 7 15.51 -9.79 -18.42
N ARG A 8 14.70 -10.04 -17.39
CA ARG A 8 13.61 -11.03 -17.38
C ARG A 8 12.27 -10.31 -17.30
N VAL A 9 11.33 -10.71 -18.16
CA VAL A 9 9.97 -10.17 -18.15
C VAL A 9 9.00 -11.24 -17.65
N LYS A 10 8.16 -10.90 -16.67
CA LYS A 10 7.12 -11.77 -16.12
C LYS A 10 5.77 -11.13 -16.37
N GLU A 11 4.96 -11.76 -17.23
CA GLU A 11 3.61 -11.29 -17.50
C GLU A 11 2.70 -11.53 -16.29
N ILE A 12 1.83 -10.57 -15.98
CA ILE A 12 0.92 -10.64 -14.82
C ILE A 12 -0.52 -10.78 -15.29
N TYR A 13 -1.03 -9.82 -16.07
CA TYR A 13 -2.42 -9.81 -16.52
C TYR A 13 -2.56 -9.22 -17.91
N LYS A 14 -3.48 -9.80 -18.68
CA LYS A 14 -3.91 -9.26 -19.97
C LYS A 14 -5.41 -9.10 -19.97
N ARG A 15 -5.88 -7.91 -20.35
CA ARG A 15 -7.30 -7.56 -20.49
C ARG A 15 -7.52 -6.83 -21.81
N ALA A 16 -8.77 -6.66 -22.21
CA ALA A 16 -9.10 -5.96 -23.45
C ALA A 16 -8.49 -4.54 -23.54
N SER A 17 -8.33 -3.87 -22.39
CA SER A 17 -7.75 -2.54 -22.31
C SER A 17 -6.22 -2.50 -22.26
N GLY A 18 -5.52 -3.63 -22.24
CA GLY A 18 -4.05 -3.66 -22.17
C GLY A 18 -3.45 -4.80 -21.36
N GLN A 19 -2.15 -4.71 -21.13
CA GLN A 19 -1.34 -5.74 -20.49
C GLN A 19 -0.47 -5.15 -19.38
N ALA A 20 -0.31 -5.91 -18.30
CA ALA A 20 0.57 -5.62 -17.17
C ALA A 20 1.63 -6.72 -17.04
N PHE A 21 2.88 -6.31 -16.83
CA PHE A 21 4.04 -7.19 -16.68
C PHE A 21 5.06 -6.59 -15.72
N GLU A 22 5.82 -7.44 -15.04
CA GLU A 22 6.98 -7.10 -14.24
C GLU A 22 8.25 -7.24 -15.09
N VAL A 23 9.14 -6.24 -15.04
CA VAL A 23 10.47 -6.31 -15.64
C VAL A 23 11.51 -6.39 -14.54
N ILE A 24 12.29 -7.46 -14.55
CA ILE A 24 13.34 -7.76 -13.58
C ILE A 24 14.67 -7.59 -14.30
N LEU A 25 15.37 -6.49 -14.04
CA LEU A 25 16.64 -6.16 -14.71
C LEU A 25 17.87 -6.80 -14.04
N ALA A 26 17.69 -7.39 -12.86
CA ALA A 26 18.68 -8.17 -12.14
C ALA A 26 17.94 -9.10 -11.18
N THR A 27 18.41 -10.33 -10.98
CA THR A 27 17.90 -11.16 -9.89
C THR A 27 18.13 -10.42 -8.57
N PRO A 28 17.07 -10.13 -7.78
CA PRO A 28 17.26 -9.51 -6.49
C PRO A 28 18.20 -10.40 -5.69
N ALA A 29 19.33 -9.83 -5.24
CA ALA A 29 20.16 -10.49 -4.23
C ALA A 29 19.24 -10.91 -3.07
N PRO A 30 19.55 -11.97 -2.30
CA PRO A 30 18.81 -12.34 -1.10
C PRO A 30 18.95 -11.24 -0.04
N ARG A 31 18.32 -10.10 -0.27
CA ARG A 31 18.17 -8.98 0.63
C ARG A 31 16.75 -9.05 1.11
N ALA A 32 16.64 -9.06 2.44
CA ALA A 32 15.41 -9.14 3.20
C ALA A 32 14.28 -8.37 2.52
N LYS A 33 13.08 -8.97 2.49
CA LYS A 33 11.85 -8.35 2.00
C LYS A 33 11.72 -6.95 2.63
N VAL A 34 12.25 -5.93 1.96
CA VAL A 34 12.06 -4.55 2.39
C VAL A 34 10.66 -4.24 1.95
N SER A 35 9.70 -4.51 2.83
CA SER A 35 8.34 -4.07 2.68
C SER A 35 8.36 -2.55 2.80
N PHE A 36 8.71 -1.87 1.71
CA PHE A 36 8.27 -0.50 1.55
C PHE A 36 6.75 -0.55 1.67
N PRO A 37 6.14 0.17 2.63
CA PRO A 37 4.71 0.30 2.67
C PRO A 37 4.32 1.15 1.46
N LEU A 38 4.13 0.51 0.31
CA LEU A 38 3.65 1.13 -0.93
C LEU A 38 2.21 1.65 -0.78
N PHE A 39 1.58 1.36 0.36
CA PHE A 39 0.30 1.90 0.77
C PHE A 39 0.49 2.57 2.13
N PRO A 40 -0.21 3.69 2.39
CA PRO A 40 -0.34 4.18 3.75
C PRO A 40 -0.75 3.01 4.65
N PRO A 41 -0.19 2.90 5.87
CA PRO A 41 -0.55 1.81 6.78
C PRO A 41 -2.07 1.77 6.82
N LYS A 42 -2.64 0.57 6.61
CA LYS A 42 -4.10 0.37 6.70
C LYS A 42 -4.55 1.12 7.95
N LYS A 43 -5.33 2.19 7.78
CA LYS A 43 -5.94 2.87 8.91
C LYS A 43 -6.70 1.76 9.62
N THR A 44 -6.18 1.31 10.76
CA THR A 44 -6.94 0.46 11.66
C THR A 44 -8.18 1.28 11.97
N ASP A 45 -9.32 0.84 11.45
CA ASP A 45 -10.62 1.46 11.69
C ASP A 45 -10.70 1.71 13.19
N VAL A 46 -10.68 2.98 13.57
CA VAL A 46 -11.09 3.38 14.92
C VAL A 46 -12.52 2.86 15.00
N SER A 47 -12.72 1.80 15.81
CA SER A 47 -14.01 1.13 15.95
C SER A 47 -15.11 2.19 16.08
N LEU A 48 -16.29 1.95 15.49
CA LEU A 48 -17.41 2.89 15.52
C LEU A 48 -17.65 3.45 16.94
N GLY A 49 -17.43 2.63 17.98
CA GLY A 49 -17.56 3.03 19.39
C GLY A 49 -16.51 4.03 19.89
N ASP A 50 -15.27 3.99 19.40
CA ASP A 50 -14.23 4.95 19.79
C ASP A 50 -14.35 6.28 19.05
N SER A 51 -14.94 6.25 17.84
CA SER A 51 -15.31 7.46 17.11
C SER A 51 -16.48 8.18 17.80
N GLN A 52 -17.49 7.44 18.26
CA GLN A 52 -18.64 8.02 18.98
C GLN A 52 -18.21 8.70 20.29
N LYS A 53 -17.36 8.04 21.10
CA LYS A 53 -16.84 8.63 22.34
C LYS A 53 -16.13 9.98 22.14
N LYS A 54 -15.43 10.14 21.00
CA LYS A 54 -14.74 11.41 20.67
C LYS A 54 -15.74 12.51 20.27
N LEU A 55 -16.84 12.15 19.63
CA LEU A 55 -17.92 13.08 19.30
C LEU A 55 -18.62 13.55 20.58
N ASP A 56 -19.03 12.62 21.43
CA ASP A 56 -19.74 12.92 22.68
C ASP A 56 -18.89 13.82 23.60
N ALA A 57 -17.59 13.55 23.71
CA ALA A 57 -16.67 14.36 24.51
C ALA A 57 -16.41 15.76 23.93
N ALA A 58 -16.62 15.96 22.63
CA ALA A 58 -16.53 17.28 22.01
C ALA A 58 -17.82 18.08 22.25
N GLU A 59 -18.97 17.42 22.19
CA GLU A 59 -20.28 18.02 22.49
C GLU A 59 -20.39 18.44 23.97
N GLU A 60 -19.95 17.61 24.93
CA GLU A 60 -19.94 17.97 26.36
C GLU A 60 -19.10 19.24 26.62
N ARG A 61 -17.96 19.38 25.94
CA ARG A 61 -17.09 20.56 26.07
C ARG A 61 -17.71 21.81 25.47
N LEU A 62 -18.53 21.69 24.42
CA LEU A 62 -19.26 22.79 23.84
C LEU A 62 -20.44 23.21 24.72
N ASP A 63 -21.11 22.25 25.36
CA ASP A 63 -22.20 22.49 26.32
C ASP A 63 -21.72 23.17 27.62
N LEU A 64 -20.41 23.16 27.90
CA LEU A 64 -19.81 23.81 29.07
C LEU A 64 -19.42 25.28 28.84
N ILE A 65 -19.73 25.85 27.66
CA ILE A 65 -19.47 27.25 27.29
C ILE A 65 -20.78 28.03 27.26
#